data_AF-A0A3D4JYC1-F1
#
_entry.id   AF-A0A3D4JYC1-F1
#
_cell.length_a   1.000
_cell.length_b   1.000
_cell.length_c   1.000
_cell.angle_alpha   90.00
_cell.angle_beta   90.00
_cell.angle_gamma   90.00
#
_symmetry.space_group_name_H-M   'P 1'
#
loop_
_entity.id
_entity.type
_entity.pdbx_description
1 polymer ?
#
loop_
_entity_poly.entity_id
_entity_poly.type
_entity_poly.pdbx_seq_one_letter_code
_entity_poly.pdbx_strand_id
1 'polypeptide(L)' 'KEISPMEIISQAAQRQQYIDQAQSLNLQIPSTMPVKDVNYLYIEAWKKGVKTLYYQRSSSVSKEMMVNFVTCTACEA' A
#
# COMPACT_ATOMS: atom_id res chain seq x y z
N LYS A 1 7.95 4.49 -12.12
CA LYS A 1 8.39 4.63 -10.71
C LYS A 1 7.15 4.45 -9.85
N GLU A 2 7.10 3.42 -9.00
CA GLU A 2 6.00 3.28 -8.04
C GLU A 2 6.14 4.34 -6.94
N ILE A 3 5.01 4.85 -6.45
CA ILE A 3 4.93 5.89 -5.42
C ILE A 3 5.04 5.25 -4.03
N SER A 4 5.80 5.86 -3.12
CA SER A 4 5.92 5.35 -1.76
C SER A 4 4.61 5.53 -0.98
N PRO A 5 4.11 4.49 -0.26
CA PRO A 5 2.93 4.63 0.59
C PRO A 5 3.07 5.73 1.67
N MET A 6 4.29 6.00 2.13
CA MET A 6 4.57 7.05 3.11
C MET A 6 4.37 8.46 2.55
N GLU A 7 4.67 8.66 1.27
CA GLU A 7 4.42 9.94 0.58
C GLU A 7 2.92 10.21 0.48
N ILE A 8 2.15 9.18 0.14
CA ILE A 8 0.68 9.23 0.08
C ILE A 8 0.10 9.59 1.46
N ILE A 9 0.56 8.93 2.53
CA ILE A 9 0.17 9.25 3.92
C ILE A 9 0.48 10.70 4.27
N SER A 10 1.68 11.18 3.91
CA SER A 10 2.09 12.54 4.24
C SER A 10 1.25 13.60 3.53
N GLN A 11 0.89 13.38 2.26
CA GLN A 11 -0.02 14.26 1.54
C GLN A 11 -1.45 14.20 2.11
N ALA A 12 -1.92 13.00 2.44
CA ALA A 12 -3.22 12.78 3.07
C ALA A 12 -3.33 13.53 4.41
N ALA A 13 -2.30 13.44 5.25
CA ALA A 13 -2.21 14.16 6.50
C ALA A 13 -2.21 15.68 6.30
N GLN A 14 -1.42 16.20 5.35
CA GLN A 14 -1.37 17.64 5.07
C GLN A 14 -2.72 18.20 4.65
N ARG A 15 -3.47 17.51 3.77
CA ARG A 15 -4.79 18.00 3.36
C ARG A 15 -5.88 17.81 4.41
N GLN A 16 -5.66 16.94 5.41
CA GLN A 16 -6.67 16.62 6.43
C GLN A 16 -7.08 17.86 7.26
N GLN A 17 -6.20 18.87 7.37
CA GLN A 17 -6.52 20.15 8.03
C GLN A 17 -7.65 20.92 7.34
N TYR A 18 -7.90 20.65 6.06
CA TYR A 18 -8.94 21.29 5.24
C TYR A 18 -10.15 20.38 5.01
N ILE A 19 -10.20 19.22 5.67
CA ILE A 19 -11.29 18.23 5.56
C ILE A 19 -11.89 18.06 6.96
N ASP A 20 -13.14 18.50 7.13
CA ASP A 20 -13.90 18.43 8.37
C ASP A 20 -14.15 16.97 8.80
N GLN A 21 -14.49 16.11 7.84
CA GLN A 21 -14.71 14.67 8.03
C GLN A 21 -13.42 13.86 7.78
N ALA A 22 -13.43 12.91 6.85
CA ALA A 22 -12.31 12.01 6.60
C ALA A 22 -12.11 11.78 5.09
N GLN A 23 -11.09 10.99 4.76
CA GLN A 23 -10.73 10.65 3.40
C GLN A 23 -10.51 9.14 3.26
N SER A 24 -11.13 8.52 2.26
CA SER A 24 -10.88 7.12 1.95
C SER A 24 -9.49 6.98 1.33
N LEU A 25 -8.51 6.52 2.13
CA LEU A 25 -7.12 6.39 1.70
C LEU A 25 -6.79 4.94 1.36
N ASN A 26 -6.58 4.67 0.08
CA ASN A 26 -6.06 3.39 -0.39
C ASN A 26 -4.53 3.44 -0.45
N LEU A 27 -3.87 2.39 0.03
CA LEU A 27 -2.42 2.20 -0.06
C LEU A 27 -2.14 0.95 -0.88
N GLN A 28 -1.13 1.02 -1.74
CA GLN A 28 -0.59 -0.13 -2.45
C GLN A 28 0.59 -0.68 -1.66
N ILE A 29 0.34 -1.68 -0.81
CA ILE A 29 1.38 -2.39 -0.07
C ILE A 29 1.71 -3.69 -0.82
N PRO A 30 2.96 -3.89 -1.26
CA PRO A 30 3.40 -5.14 -1.88
C PRO A 30 3.25 -6.34 -0.94
N SER A 31 2.94 -7.51 -1.49
CA SER A 31 2.85 -8.78 -0.73
C SER A 31 4.18 -9.16 -0.08
N THR A 32 5.30 -8.72 -0.65
CA THR A 32 6.67 -8.97 -0.19
C THR A 32 7.12 -8.07 0.96
N MET A 33 6.35 -7.03 1.31
CA MET A 33 6.73 -6.11 2.38
C MET A 33 6.67 -6.81 3.76
N PRO A 34 7.73 -6.72 4.58
CA PRO A 34 7.72 -7.28 5.93
C PRO A 34 6.58 -6.73 6.78
N VAL A 35 5.93 -7.59 7.58
CA VAL A 35 4.82 -7.19 8.46
C VAL A 35 5.21 -6.05 9.41
N LYS A 36 6.46 -6.02 9.86
CA LYS A 36 7.00 -4.96 10.71
C LYS A 36 6.93 -3.59 10.02
N ASP A 37 7.25 -3.52 8.74
CA ASP A 37 7.27 -2.27 7.98
C ASP A 37 5.85 -1.81 7.66
N VAL A 38 4.93 -2.75 7.40
CA VAL A 38 3.50 -2.46 7.27
C VAL A 38 2.95 -1.85 8.56
N ASN A 39 3.28 -2.45 9.71
CA ASN A 39 2.85 -1.93 11.02
C ASN A 39 3.44 -0.54 11.30
N TYR A 40 4.71 -0.32 10.97
CA TYR A 40 5.34 1.00 11.05
C TYR A 40 4.56 2.04 10.23
N LEU A 41 4.17 1.68 9.01
CA LEU A 41 3.40 2.54 8.11
C LEU A 41 2.05 2.97 8.72
N TYR A 42 1.34 2.06 9.38
CA TYR A 42 0.07 2.36 10.07
C TYR A 42 0.26 3.25 11.30
N ILE A 43 1.28 2.97 12.11
CA ILE A 43 1.60 3.80 13.28
C ILE A 43 1.94 5.22 12.84
N GLU A 44 2.71 5.38 11.77
CA GLU A 44 3.05 6.70 11.23
C GLU A 44 1.84 7.44 10.64
N ALA A 45 0.92 6.73 9.96
CA ALA A 45 -0.34 7.32 9.51
C ALA A 45 -1.16 7.88 10.67
N TRP A 46 -1.28 7.11 11.76
CA TRP A 46 -1.97 7.55 12.97
C TRP A 46 -1.29 8.76 13.62
N LYS A 47 0.04 8.72 13.80
CA LYS A 47 0.81 9.85 14.36
C LYS A 47 0.67 11.14 13.54
N LYS A 48 0.58 11.03 12.21
CA LYS A 48 0.39 12.15 11.29
C LYS A 48 -1.05 12.68 11.24
N GLY A 49 -1.99 12.06 11.95
CA GLY A 49 -3.38 12.51 12.02
C GLY A 49 -4.26 12.05 10.86
N VAL A 50 -3.86 11.01 10.12
CA VAL A 50 -4.75 10.37 9.14
C VAL A 50 -5.86 9.64 9.89
N LYS A 51 -7.12 10.01 9.62
CA LYS A 51 -8.28 9.51 10.38
C LYS A 51 -8.67 8.07 10.03
N THR A 52 -8.57 7.68 8.76
CA THR A 52 -8.98 6.35 8.27
C THR A 52 -8.08 5.85 7.15
N LEU A 53 -7.97 4.52 7.03
CA LEU A 53 -7.34 3.81 5.92
C LEU A 53 -8.37 2.82 5.35
N TYR A 54 -8.37 2.64 4.03
CA TYR A 54 -9.33 1.78 3.35
C TYR A 54 -8.66 0.50 2.82
N TYR A 55 -8.44 0.34 1.51
CA TYR A 55 -7.71 -0.83 0.99
C TYR A 55 -6.20 -0.65 1.12
N GLN A 56 -5.50 -1.70 1.53
CA GLN A 56 -4.04 -1.64 1.74
C GLN A 56 -3.26 -2.55 0.79
N ARG A 57 -3.91 -3.40 0.01
CA ARG A 57 -3.27 -4.31 -0.95
C ARG A 57 -3.95 -4.20 -2.29
N SER A 58 -3.16 -4.14 -3.37
CA SER A 58 -3.68 -4.05 -4.74
C SER A 58 -3.44 -5.30 -5.58
N SER A 59 -2.41 -6.11 -5.28
CA SER A 59 -2.17 -7.35 -6.02
C SER A 59 -3.02 -8.48 -5.47
N SER A 60 -3.81 -9.10 -6.35
CA SER A 60 -4.44 -10.37 -6.01
C SER A 60 -3.36 -11.45 -6.01
N VAL A 61 -3.36 -12.28 -4.96
CA VAL A 61 -2.48 -13.47 -4.89
C VAL A 61 -2.64 -14.33 -6.15
N SER A 62 -3.84 -14.38 -6.71
CA SER A 62 -4.16 -15.10 -7.95
C SER A 62 -3.47 -14.51 -9.19
N LYS A 63 -3.28 -13.19 -9.27
CA LYS A 63 -2.56 -12.55 -10.38
C LYS A 63 -1.06 -12.85 -10.28
N GLU A 64 -0.47 -12.72 -9.09
CA GLU A 64 0.93 -13.10 -8.86
C GLU A 64 1.17 -14.59 -9.19
N MET A 65 0.25 -15.45 -8.75
CA MET A 65 0.27 -16.88 -9.08
C MET A 65 0.16 -17.14 -10.58
N MET A 66 -0.74 -16.47 -11.31
CA MET A 66 -0.83 -16.63 -12.77
C MET A 66 0.44 -16.18 -13.50
N VAL A 67 1.06 -15.07 -13.09
CA VAL A 67 2.32 -14.60 -13.72
C VAL A 67 3.42 -15.65 -13.57
N ASN A 68 3.53 -16.27 -12.39
CA ASN A 68 4.52 -17.33 -12.15
C ASN A 68 4.31 -18.59 -13.00
N PHE A 69 3.07 -18.92 -13.38
CA PHE A 69 2.81 -20.04 -14.30
C PHE A 69 3.17 -19.73 -15.75
N VAL A 70 3.10 -18.47 -16.16
CA VAL A 70 3.39 -18.05 -17.54
C VAL A 70 4.90 -17.97 -17.78
N THR A 71 5.69 -17.61 -16.77
CA THR A 71 7.16 -17.65 -16.83
C THR A 71 7.68 -19.05 -16.48
N CYS A 72 7.61 -19.97 -17.44
CA CYS A 72 8.17 -21.31 -17.26
C CYS A 72 9.68 -21.31 -17.53
N THR A 73 10.48 -21.22 -16.47
CA THR A 73 11.96 -21.27 -16.56
C THR A 73 12.49 -22.59 -17.16
N ALA A 74 11.67 -23.65 -17.17
CA ALA A 74 12.02 -24.92 -17.80
C ALA A 74 11.88 -24.90 -19.34
N CYS A 75 11.14 -23.95 -19.91
CA CYS A 75 10.93 -23.81 -21.35
C CYS A 75 11.81 -22.72 -22.00
N GLU A 76 12.66 -22.05 -21.22
CA GLU A 76 13.58 -21.00 -21.69
C GLU A 76 15.00 -21.52 -21.97
N ALA A 77 15.19 -22.85 -21.94
CA ALA A 77 16.45 -23.53 -22.27
C ALA A 77 16.50 -24.00 -23.73
#